data_AF-A0A949ISI7-F1
#
_entry.id   AF-A0A949ISI7-F1
#
_cell.length_a   1.000
_cell.length_b   1.000
_cell.length_c   1.000
_cell.angle_alpha   90.00
_cell.angle_beta   90.00
_cell.angle_gamma   90.00
#
_symmetry.space_group_name_H-M   'P 1'
#
loop_
_entity.id
_entity.type
_entity.pdbx_description
1 polymer ?
#
loop_
_entity_poly.entity_id
_entity_poly.type
_entity_poly.pdbx_seq_one_letter_code
_entity_poly.pdbx_strand_id
1 'polypeptide(L)'
;MPKNKCGLNPKQREKILHDNGFERARTGKGSHELWEHDGLKLLAHTHRLEPPANLRSPGFAQSAWQITLPDDPASGTWNSLVKYAKWCKAKTDGITAASAHEHRRVAFAGAFNQAARPQSKRERKQERKAKIRAFLNSGVHSAAPV
;
A
#
# COMPACT_ATOMS: atom_id res chain seq x y z
N MET A 1 14.87 37.85 13.88
CA MET A 1 13.75 36.90 13.78
C MET A 1 13.60 36.20 15.12
N PRO A 2 12.51 36.40 15.89
CA PRO A 2 12.28 35.58 17.08
C PRO A 2 12.25 34.10 16.65
N LYS A 3 12.97 33.25 17.37
CA LYS A 3 13.01 31.82 17.10
C LYS A 3 11.62 31.24 17.43
N ASN A 4 10.96 30.60 16.45
CA ASN A 4 9.73 29.83 16.69
C ASN A 4 9.97 28.80 17.80
N LYS A 5 8.93 28.48 18.59
CA LYS A 5 9.08 27.66 19.80
C LYS A 5 9.59 26.24 19.54
N CYS A 6 9.35 25.69 18.35
CA CYS A 6 9.85 24.38 17.93
C CYS A 6 11.18 24.44 17.14
N GLY A 7 11.74 25.63 16.92
CA GLY A 7 12.99 25.80 16.16
C GLY A 7 12.88 25.53 14.66
N LEU A 8 11.66 25.27 14.14
CA LEU A 8 11.38 25.05 12.72
C LEU A 8 10.50 26.16 12.16
N ASN A 9 10.75 26.51 10.90
CA ASN A 9 9.88 27.42 10.17
C ASN A 9 8.62 26.68 9.63
N PRO A 10 7.54 27.40 9.26
CA PRO A 10 6.33 26.79 8.72
C PRO A 10 6.58 25.84 7.54
N LYS A 11 7.39 26.24 6.56
CA LYS A 11 7.69 25.43 5.36
C LYS A 11 8.39 24.10 5.69
N GLN A 12 9.29 24.10 6.67
CA GLN A 12 9.97 22.88 7.15
C GLN A 12 8.99 21.92 7.81
N ARG A 13 8.04 22.46 8.59
CA ARG A 13 6.99 21.65 9.23
C ARG A 13 6.07 21.04 8.18
N GLU A 14 5.60 21.82 7.22
CA GLU A 14 4.79 21.35 6.09
C GLU A 14 5.50 20.23 5.32
N LYS A 15 6.77 20.43 4.96
CA LYS A 15 7.57 19.41 4.26
C LYS A 15 7.61 18.08 5.03
N ILE A 16 7.84 18.12 6.34
CA ILE A 16 7.88 16.90 7.17
C ILE A 16 6.52 16.17 7.16
N LEU A 17 5.42 16.92 7.17
CA LEU A 17 4.08 16.32 7.11
C LEU A 17 3.81 15.67 5.75
N HIS A 18 4.12 16.35 4.64
CA HIS A 18 4.01 15.77 3.29
C HIS A 18 4.90 14.53 3.11
N ASP A 19 6.14 14.55 3.61
CA ASP A 19 7.05 13.39 3.57
C ASP A 19 6.46 12.16 4.31
N ASN A 20 5.56 12.40 5.28
CA ASN A 20 4.82 11.37 6.02
C ASN A 20 3.40 11.10 5.47
N GLY A 21 3.05 11.63 4.30
CA GLY A 21 1.78 11.34 3.62
C GLY A 21 0.58 12.13 4.14
N PHE A 22 0.82 13.27 4.82
CA PHE A 22 -0.23 14.18 5.24
C PHE A 22 -0.43 15.31 4.25
N GLU A 23 -1.69 15.67 4.04
CA GLU A 23 -2.12 16.80 3.22
C GLU A 23 -3.00 17.75 4.04
N ARG A 24 -3.02 19.02 3.67
CA ARG A 24 -3.90 20.00 4.31
C ARG A 24 -5.37 19.66 4.04
N ALA A 25 -6.16 19.58 5.09
CA ALA A 25 -7.61 19.41 4.96
C ALA A 25 -8.23 20.68 4.36
N ARG A 26 -9.29 20.52 3.55
CA ARG A 26 -10.08 21.66 3.05
C ARG A 26 -10.80 22.43 4.16
N THR A 27 -11.03 21.77 5.29
CA THR A 27 -11.72 22.33 6.46
C THR A 27 -10.73 22.58 7.59
N GLY A 28 -10.13 23.76 7.58
CA GLY A 28 -9.39 24.34 8.70
C GLY A 28 -9.65 25.85 8.71
N LYS A 29 -10.21 26.38 9.80
CA LYS A 29 -10.42 27.82 10.00
C LYS A 29 -9.96 28.18 11.40
N GLY A 30 -9.01 29.12 11.52
CA GLY A 30 -8.53 29.65 12.80
C GLY A 30 -7.03 29.46 13.02
N SER A 31 -6.59 29.48 14.28
CA SER A 31 -5.19 29.36 14.75
C SER A 31 -4.58 27.94 14.68
N HIS A 32 -5.28 27.05 13.99
CA HIS A 32 -4.98 25.63 13.93
C HIS A 32 -5.33 25.11 12.54
N GLU A 33 -4.36 24.45 11.91
CA GLU A 33 -4.55 23.79 10.62
C GLU A 33 -4.84 22.31 10.81
N LEU A 34 -5.85 21.80 10.11
CA LEU A 34 -6.13 20.36 10.08
C LEU A 34 -5.37 19.72 8.92
N TRP A 35 -4.72 18.61 9.19
CA TRP A 35 -3.99 17.79 8.22
C TRP A 35 -4.49 16.35 8.29
N GLU A 36 -4.66 15.72 7.13
CA GLU A 36 -5.17 14.35 7.01
C GLU A 36 -4.19 13.45 6.27
N HIS A 37 -4.11 12.19 6.67
CA HIS A 37 -3.35 11.15 5.96
C HIS A 37 -4.31 10.29 5.12
N ASP A 38 -4.46 10.62 3.83
CA ASP A 38 -5.45 10.01 2.93
C ASP A 38 -5.37 8.48 2.84
N GLY A 39 -4.15 7.93 2.75
CA GLY A 39 -3.96 6.47 2.69
C GLY A 39 -4.50 5.74 3.92
N LEU A 40 -4.22 6.26 5.11
CA LEU A 40 -4.72 5.70 6.36
C LEU A 40 -6.22 5.95 6.54
N LYS A 41 -6.74 7.10 6.09
CA LYS A 41 -8.18 7.41 6.10
C LYS A 41 -8.97 6.38 5.31
N LEU A 42 -8.51 6.03 4.11
CA LEU A 42 -9.13 4.97 3.29
C LEU A 42 -9.10 3.62 4.00
N LEU A 43 -7.97 3.27 4.61
CA LEU A 43 -7.79 2.01 5.33
C LEU A 43 -8.59 1.94 6.64
N ALA A 44 -8.85 3.07 7.30
CA ALA A 44 -9.56 3.12 8.58
C ALA A 44 -11.03 2.71 8.47
N HIS A 45 -11.63 2.79 7.27
CA HIS A 45 -12.97 2.26 7.03
C HIS A 45 -12.99 0.72 7.01
N THR A 46 -11.90 0.10 6.56
CA THR A 46 -11.80 -1.36 6.39
C THR A 46 -11.16 -2.03 7.61
N HIS A 47 -10.22 -1.35 8.24
CA HIS A 47 -9.49 -1.80 9.41
C HIS A 47 -9.88 -0.89 10.57
N ARG A 48 -10.33 -1.45 11.69
CA ARG A 48 -10.58 -0.67 12.92
C ARG A 48 -9.24 -0.19 13.48
N LEU A 49 -8.77 0.95 12.98
CA LEU A 49 -7.47 1.52 13.31
C LEU A 49 -7.60 2.51 14.43
N GLU A 50 -6.85 2.26 15.50
CA GLU A 50 -6.78 3.13 16.66
C GLU A 50 -5.31 3.46 16.95
N PRO A 51 -4.96 4.74 17.15
CA PRO A 51 -3.62 5.11 17.56
C PRO A 51 -3.35 4.55 18.97
N PRO A 52 -2.12 4.08 19.25
CA PRO A 52 -1.76 3.56 20.55
C PRO A 52 -1.86 4.66 21.63
N ALA A 53 -2.08 4.26 22.89
CA ALA A 53 -2.39 5.19 23.98
C ALA A 53 -1.34 6.29 24.18
N ASN A 54 -0.06 6.00 23.92
CA ASN A 54 1.04 6.96 24.00
C ASN A 54 1.07 8.00 22.86
N LEU A 55 0.30 7.78 21.80
CA LEU A 55 0.15 8.70 20.65
C LEU A 55 -1.23 9.38 20.63
N ARG A 56 -2.19 8.88 21.42
CA ARG A 56 -3.47 9.55 21.70
C ARG A 56 -3.20 10.79 22.54
N SER A 57 -2.91 11.90 21.87
CA SER A 57 -2.73 13.15 22.58
C SER A 57 -4.06 13.86 22.77
N PRO A 58 -4.40 14.24 24.01
CA PRO A 58 -5.61 15.02 24.27
C PRO A 58 -5.45 16.40 23.61
N GLY A 59 -6.21 16.67 22.55
CA GLY A 59 -6.38 18.01 21.99
C GLY A 59 -5.91 18.25 20.56
N PHE A 60 -5.25 17.29 19.87
CA PHE A 60 -4.84 17.51 18.47
C PHE A 60 -5.03 16.35 17.49
N ALA A 61 -5.24 15.10 17.94
CA ALA A 61 -5.62 13.99 17.07
C ALA A 61 -7.10 13.65 17.32
N GLN A 62 -7.97 14.00 16.38
CA GLN A 62 -9.42 13.73 16.47
C GLN A 62 -9.80 12.35 15.91
N SER A 63 -8.98 11.81 15.01
CA SER A 63 -9.15 10.52 14.35
C SER A 63 -7.78 9.92 14.06
N ALA A 64 -7.71 8.61 13.80
CA ALA A 64 -6.45 7.88 13.58
C ALA A 64 -5.59 8.40 12.40
N TRP A 65 -6.17 9.19 11.51
CA TRP A 65 -5.54 9.74 10.30
C TRP A 65 -5.50 11.27 10.29
N GLN A 66 -5.84 11.94 11.40
CA GLN A 66 -5.93 13.40 11.47
C GLN A 66 -4.99 13.97 12.52
N ILE A 67 -4.35 15.09 12.19
CA ILE A 67 -3.60 15.90 13.13
C ILE A 67 -4.01 17.37 13.00
N THR A 68 -4.06 18.04 14.14
CA THR A 68 -4.27 19.48 14.23
C THR A 68 -2.91 20.12 14.51
N LEU A 69 -2.42 20.96 13.60
CA LEU A 69 -1.16 21.66 13.71
C LEU A 69 -1.41 23.09 14.22
N PRO A 70 -0.92 23.46 15.42
CA PRO A 70 -0.92 24.85 15.87
C PRO A 70 0.06 25.70 15.05
N ASP A 71 -0.20 27.01 14.92
CA ASP A 71 0.66 27.95 14.19
C ASP A 71 2.11 28.00 14.72
N ASP A 72 2.30 27.94 16.05
CA ASP A 72 3.61 27.92 16.72
C ASP A 72 3.63 26.89 17.88
N PRO A 73 3.77 25.59 17.57
CA PRO A 73 3.80 24.52 18.54
C PRO A 73 5.12 24.56 19.30
N ALA A 74 5.06 24.23 20.59
CA ALA A 74 6.26 23.95 21.38
C ALA A 74 7.01 22.73 20.81
N SER A 75 8.32 22.65 21.03
CA SER A 75 9.16 21.52 20.59
C SER A 75 8.58 20.16 21.00
N GLY A 76 8.05 20.04 22.23
CA GLY A 76 7.44 18.79 22.72
C GLY A 76 6.18 18.39 21.94
N THR A 77 5.30 19.36 21.66
CA THR A 77 4.10 19.16 20.85
C THR A 77 4.47 18.75 19.43
N TRP A 78 5.43 19.45 18.82
CA TRP A 78 5.92 19.13 17.48
C TRP A 78 6.49 17.71 17.40
N ASN A 79 7.35 17.32 18.36
CA ASN A 79 7.90 15.96 18.41
C ASN A 79 6.81 14.89 18.53
N SER A 80 5.72 15.19 19.25
CA SER A 80 4.58 14.29 19.38
C SER A 80 3.81 14.16 18.06
N LEU A 81 3.59 15.27 17.35
CA LEU A 81 2.99 15.28 16.02
C LEU A 81 3.82 14.47 15.01
N VAL A 82 5.15 14.62 15.02
CA VAL A 82 6.04 13.85 14.12
C VAL A 82 6.00 12.36 14.43
N LYS A 83 6.00 11.97 15.72
CA LYS A 83 5.85 10.56 16.12
C LYS A 83 4.53 9.98 15.62
N TYR A 84 3.45 10.74 15.74
CA TYR A 84 2.14 10.36 15.24
C TYR A 84 2.14 10.19 13.71
N ALA A 85 2.73 11.14 12.98
CA ALA A 85 2.80 11.07 11.52
C ALA A 85 3.60 9.85 11.03
N LYS A 86 4.73 9.56 11.67
CA LYS A 86 5.53 8.36 11.39
C LYS A 86 4.76 7.07 11.65
N TRP A 87 3.97 7.02 12.72
CA TRP A 87 3.12 5.87 13.01
C TRP A 87 2.07 5.65 11.92
N CYS A 88 1.42 6.73 11.46
CA CYS A 88 0.42 6.65 10.37
C CYS A 88 1.03 6.09 9.09
N LYS A 89 2.20 6.60 8.70
CA LYS A 89 2.96 6.12 7.54
C LYS A 89 3.30 4.63 7.69
N ALA A 90 3.94 4.25 8.80
CA ALA A 90 4.34 2.87 9.06
C ALA A 90 3.15 1.89 9.07
N LYS A 91 1.99 2.31 9.59
CA LYS A 91 0.76 1.50 9.54
C LYS A 91 0.22 1.32 8.14
N THR A 92 0.16 2.39 7.35
CA THR A 92 -0.27 2.34 5.95
C THR A 92 0.64 1.42 5.14
N ASP A 93 1.95 1.58 5.29
CA ASP A 93 2.96 0.77 4.59
C ASP A 93 2.85 -0.72 4.97
N GLY A 94 2.67 -1.02 6.26
CA GLY A 94 2.52 -2.38 6.74
C GLY A 94 1.28 -3.10 6.19
N ILE A 95 0.13 -2.41 6.15
CA ILE A 95 -1.12 -2.98 5.61
C ILE A 95 -1.02 -3.18 4.09
N THR A 96 -0.44 -2.21 3.39
CA THR A 96 -0.25 -2.26 1.94
C THR A 96 0.69 -3.40 1.55
N ALA A 97 1.81 -3.56 2.28
CA ALA A 97 2.76 -4.65 2.06
C ALA A 97 2.14 -6.03 2.34
N ALA A 98 1.35 -6.17 3.41
CA ALA A 98 0.64 -7.41 3.73
C ALA A 98 -0.35 -7.79 2.62
N SER A 99 -1.11 -6.81 2.12
CA SER A 99 -2.07 -7.02 1.02
C SER A 99 -1.37 -7.45 -0.28
N ALA A 100 -0.25 -6.80 -0.61
CA ALA A 100 0.56 -7.18 -1.77
C ALA A 100 1.15 -8.59 -1.64
N HIS A 101 1.59 -8.97 -0.44
CA HIS A 101 2.09 -10.32 -0.17
C HIS A 101 0.99 -11.38 -0.36
N GLU A 102 -0.22 -11.13 0.13
CA GLU A 102 -1.34 -12.05 -0.03
C GLU A 102 -1.74 -12.20 -1.51
N HIS A 103 -1.76 -11.11 -2.27
CA HIS A 103 -1.99 -11.17 -3.72
C HIS A 103 -0.96 -12.04 -4.45
N ARG A 104 0.32 -11.96 -4.05
CA ARG A 104 1.37 -12.83 -4.60
C ARG A 104 1.16 -14.30 -4.24
N ARG A 105 0.76 -14.61 -2.99
CA ARG A 105 0.45 -15.98 -2.57
C ARG A 105 -0.70 -16.58 -3.38
N VAL A 106 -1.77 -15.82 -3.58
CA VAL A 106 -2.93 -16.24 -4.37
C VAL A 106 -2.55 -16.47 -5.83
N ALA A 107 -1.77 -15.55 -6.43
CA ALA A 107 -1.29 -15.70 -7.81
C ALA A 107 -0.42 -16.96 -7.97
N PHE A 108 0.48 -17.22 -7.02
CA PHE A 108 1.33 -18.41 -7.04
C PHE A 108 0.51 -19.70 -6.89
N ALA A 109 -0.44 -19.74 -5.94
CA ALA A 109 -1.34 -20.89 -5.77
C ALA A 109 -2.20 -21.13 -7.03
N GLY A 110 -2.66 -20.05 -7.69
CA GLY A 110 -3.37 -20.13 -8.96
C GLY A 110 -2.51 -20.73 -10.08
N ALA A 111 -1.27 -20.27 -10.24
CA ALA A 111 -0.32 -20.80 -11.22
C ALA A 111 0.02 -22.28 -10.93
N PHE A 112 0.23 -22.64 -9.67
CA PHE A 112 0.48 -24.03 -9.26
C PHE A 112 -0.70 -24.93 -9.58
N ASN A 113 -1.92 -24.52 -9.25
CA ASN A 113 -3.14 -25.28 -9.55
C ASN A 113 -3.41 -25.43 -11.06
N GLN A 114 -3.03 -24.43 -11.86
CA GLN A 114 -3.07 -24.53 -13.33
C GLN A 114 -2.00 -25.48 -13.87
N ALA A 115 -0.79 -25.48 -13.32
CA ALA A 115 0.28 -26.39 -13.72
C ALA A 115 0.03 -27.84 -13.28
N ALA A 116 -0.52 -28.03 -12.08
CA ALA A 116 -0.89 -29.34 -11.54
C ALA A 116 -2.18 -29.90 -12.15
N ARG A 117 -2.89 -29.13 -12.98
CA ARG A 117 -4.15 -29.55 -13.59
C ARG A 117 -3.88 -30.70 -14.55
N PRO A 118 -4.37 -31.92 -14.28
CA PRO A 118 -4.18 -33.03 -15.19
C PRO A 118 -4.91 -32.72 -16.49
N GLN A 119 -4.18 -32.71 -17.62
CA GLN A 119 -4.79 -32.58 -18.95
C GLN A 119 -5.97 -33.55 -19.07
N SER A 120 -7.14 -33.01 -19.39
CA SER A 120 -8.34 -33.81 -19.56
C SER A 120 -8.14 -34.84 -20.68
N LYS A 121 -8.88 -35.97 -20.62
CA LYS A 121 -8.85 -36.98 -21.71
C LYS A 121 -9.13 -36.36 -23.09
N ARG A 122 -9.94 -35.29 -23.14
CA ARG A 122 -10.30 -34.58 -24.37
C ARG A 122 -9.14 -33.76 -24.92
N GLU A 123 -8.44 -33.01 -24.07
CA GLU A 123 -7.24 -32.25 -24.44
C GLU A 123 -6.11 -33.18 -24.90
N ARG A 124 -5.86 -34.28 -24.18
CA ARG A 124 -4.89 -35.31 -24.62
C ARG A 124 -5.25 -35.89 -25.99
N LYS A 125 -6.53 -36.13 -26.26
CA LYS A 125 -7.01 -36.66 -27.56
C LYS A 125 -6.84 -35.63 -28.68
N GLN A 126 -7.11 -34.36 -28.42
CA GLN A 126 -6.90 -33.28 -29.39
C GLN A 126 -5.41 -33.05 -29.68
N GLU A 127 -4.58 -32.98 -28.64
CA GLU A 127 -3.13 -32.78 -28.80
C GLU A 127 -2.49 -33.95 -29.56
N ARG A 128 -2.90 -35.19 -29.28
CA ARG A 128 -2.43 -36.38 -30.01
C ARG A 128 -2.87 -36.35 -31.48
N LYS A 129 -4.10 -35.93 -31.78
CA LYS A 129 -4.55 -35.72 -33.17
C LYS A 129 -3.77 -34.62 -33.88
N ALA A 130 -3.47 -33.52 -33.19
CA ALA A 130 -2.69 -32.42 -33.74
C ALA A 130 -1.25 -32.85 -34.05
N LYS A 131 -0.60 -33.60 -33.14
CA LYS A 131 0.74 -34.19 -33.37
C LYS A 131 0.76 -35.15 -34.56
N ILE A 132 -0.24 -36.04 -34.66
CA ILE A 132 -0.35 -36.96 -35.81
C ILE A 132 -0.54 -36.18 -37.11
N ARG A 133 -1.40 -35.16 -37.13
CA ARG A 133 -1.62 -34.32 -38.33
C ARG A 133 -0.35 -33.54 -38.70
N ALA A 134 0.36 -32.98 -37.74
CA ALA A 134 1.63 -32.28 -37.97
C ALA A 134 2.70 -33.23 -38.54
N PHE A 135 2.82 -34.44 -37.99
CA PHE A 135 3.73 -35.47 -38.49
C PHE A 135 3.40 -35.88 -39.94
N LEU A 136 2.12 -36.10 -40.25
CA LEU A 136 1.68 -36.40 -41.62
C LEU A 136 1.93 -35.24 -42.59
N ASN A 137 1.79 -34.00 -42.14
CA ASN A 137 2.06 -32.81 -42.96
C ASN A 137 3.56 -32.51 -43.12
N SER A 138 4.43 -33.00 -42.21
CA SER A 138 5.89 -32.78 -42.30
C SER A 138 6.60 -33.62 -43.35
N GLY A 139 5.89 -34.52 -44.05
CA GLY A 139 6.39 -35.14 -45.29
C GLY A 139 7.69 -35.95 -45.17
N VAL A 140 8.10 -36.40 -43.97
CA VAL A 140 9.28 -37.26 -43.80
C VAL A 140 8.91 -38.70 -44.16
N HIS A 141 8.65 -38.94 -45.44
CA HIS A 141 8.72 -40.26 -46.03
C HIS A 141 10.15 -40.48 -46.48
N SER A 142 10.96 -41.06 -45.58
CA SER A 142 12.23 -41.68 -45.96
C SER A 142 11.90 -42.85 -46.87
N ALA A 143 11.95 -42.65 -48.19
CA ALA A 143 11.93 -43.73 -49.14
C ALA A 143 13.19 -44.58 -48.91
N ALA A 144 12.99 -45.87 -48.59
CA ALA A 144 14.07 -46.84 -48.53
C ALA A 144 14.65 -47.04 -49.94
N PRO A 145 15.97 -46.98 -50.14
CA PRO A 145 16.57 -47.26 -51.44
C PRO A 145 16.52 -48.77 -51.72
N VAL A 146 16.02 -49.14 -52.90
CA VAL A 146 16.13 -50.47 -53.51
C VAL A 146 17.35 -50.49 -54.41
#